data_AF-A0A7T8JZY8-F1
#
_entry.id   AF-A0A7T8JZY8-F1
#
_cell.length_a   1.000
_cell.length_b   1.000
_cell.length_c   1.000
_cell.angle_alpha   90.00
_cell.angle_beta   90.00
_cell.angle_gamma   90.00
#
_symmetry.space_group_name_H-M   'P 1'
#
loop_
_entity.id
_entity.type
_entity.pdbx_description
1 polymer ?
#
loop_
_entity_poly.entity_id
_entity_poly.type
_entity_poly.pdbx_seq_one_letter_code
_entity_poly.pdbx_strand_id
1 'polypeptide(L)'
;MPGKGTRVKLQAITAMSTLKIVDVLPRFDGEGEVEVWIKQAELAGTLLGIKDLSVVIPMFMDGKSFSVYDQLGEEEKRDHHRIFDSLRNAFSLGPFAAFEELTRKNGIRESP
;
A
#
# COMPACT_ATOMS: atom_id res chain seq x y z
N MET A 1 -23.36 -29.45 42.84
CA MET A 1 -21.94 -29.04 42.84
C MET A 1 -21.55 -28.62 41.43
N PRO A 2 -21.35 -27.32 41.14
CA PRO A 2 -20.98 -26.86 39.81
C PRO A 2 -19.45 -26.84 39.61
N GLY A 3 -18.99 -27.38 38.48
CA GLY A 3 -17.59 -27.43 38.08
C GLY A 3 -17.02 -26.04 37.81
N LYS A 4 -15.78 -25.83 38.26
CA LYS A 4 -15.02 -24.60 38.05
C LYS A 4 -14.61 -24.49 36.58
N GLY A 5 -15.41 -23.75 35.80
CA GLY A 5 -14.97 -23.24 34.50
C GLY A 5 -13.96 -22.12 34.71
N THR A 6 -12.68 -22.43 34.56
CA THR A 6 -11.60 -21.44 34.50
C THR A 6 -11.82 -20.58 33.26
N ARG A 7 -12.42 -19.40 33.43
CA ARG A 7 -12.41 -18.35 32.41
C ARG A 7 -10.96 -17.91 32.24
N VAL A 8 -10.35 -18.31 31.13
CA VAL A 8 -9.10 -17.71 30.66
C VAL A 8 -9.41 -16.24 30.42
N LYS A 9 -8.97 -15.37 31.34
CA LYS A 9 -8.94 -13.93 31.09
C LYS A 9 -7.97 -13.74 29.94
N LEU A 10 -8.49 -13.54 28.75
CA LEU A 10 -7.74 -13.01 27.62
C LEU A 10 -7.30 -11.61 28.05
N GLN A 11 -6.17 -11.51 28.74
CA GLN A 11 -5.50 -10.25 28.93
C GLN A 11 -5.12 -9.84 27.52
N ALA A 12 -5.88 -8.90 26.96
CA ALA A 12 -5.45 -8.13 25.82
C ALA A 12 -4.01 -7.72 26.12
N ILE A 13 -3.08 -8.25 25.34
CA ILE A 13 -1.66 -7.96 25.47
C ILE A 13 -1.53 -6.48 25.09
N THR A 14 -1.65 -5.59 26.07
CA THR A 14 -1.25 -4.19 25.94
C THR A 14 0.28 -4.16 25.99
N ALA A 15 0.91 -4.68 24.94
CA ALA A 15 2.16 -4.10 24.51
C ALA A 15 1.75 -2.85 23.72
N MET A 16 1.98 -1.66 24.27
CA MET A 16 1.99 -0.44 23.45
C MET A 16 3.24 -0.49 22.57
N SER A 17 3.25 -1.39 21.58
CA SER A 17 4.26 -1.40 20.54
C SER A 17 4.03 -0.18 19.68
N THR A 18 4.99 0.74 19.68
CA THR A 18 5.03 1.86 18.74
C THR A 18 5.15 1.28 17.33
N LEU A 19 4.04 1.28 16.59
CA LEU A 19 4.02 0.92 15.18
C LEU A 19 4.82 1.97 14.40
N LYS A 20 5.80 1.55 13.60
CA LYS A 20 6.56 2.45 12.71
C LYS A 20 6.09 2.23 11.28
N ILE A 21 6.24 3.26 10.45
CA ILE A 21 5.86 3.17 9.04
C ILE A 21 6.64 2.07 8.29
N VAL A 22 7.91 1.85 8.67
CA VAL A 22 8.74 0.77 8.11
C VAL A 22 8.22 -0.63 8.42
N ASP A 23 7.34 -0.77 9.41
CA ASP A 23 6.73 -2.05 9.77
C ASP A 23 5.46 -2.36 8.94
N VAL A 24 4.91 -1.35 8.24
CA VAL A 24 3.61 -1.46 7.55
C VAL A 24 3.62 -1.08 6.08
N LEU A 25 4.57 -0.24 5.64
CA LEU A 25 4.71 0.16 4.25
C LEU A 25 5.93 -0.54 3.63
N PRO A 26 5.74 -1.54 2.76
CA PRO A 26 6.84 -2.14 2.03
C PRO A 26 7.47 -1.15 1.04
N ARG A 27 8.71 -1.39 0.64
CA ARG A 27 9.32 -0.64 -0.48
C ARG A 27 8.63 -1.06 -1.79
N PHE A 28 8.50 -0.12 -2.73
CA PHE A 28 7.94 -0.38 -4.06
C PHE A 28 8.97 -0.05 -5.11
N ASP A 29 9.31 -1.00 -5.96
CA ASP A 29 10.32 -0.86 -7.03
C ASP A 29 9.71 -0.70 -8.44
N GLY A 30 8.37 -0.70 -8.52
CA GLY A 30 7.62 -0.72 -9.77
C GLY A 30 7.01 -2.07 -10.12
N GLU A 31 7.24 -3.12 -9.32
CA GLU A 31 6.63 -4.44 -9.51
C GLU A 31 5.44 -4.67 -8.56
N GLY A 32 4.41 -5.35 -9.07
CA GLY A 32 3.16 -5.61 -8.35
C GLY A 32 2.06 -4.59 -8.59
N GLU A 33 1.00 -4.64 -7.77
CA GLU A 33 -0.18 -3.80 -7.92
C GLU A 33 0.06 -2.42 -7.26
N VAL A 34 0.45 -1.42 -8.06
CA VAL A 34 0.72 -0.03 -7.59
C VAL A 34 -0.43 0.56 -6.76
N GLU A 35 -1.68 0.26 -7.13
CA GLU A 35 -2.86 0.75 -6.41
C GLU A 35 -3.00 0.16 -5.00
N VAL A 36 -2.57 -1.09 -4.80
CA VAL A 36 -2.54 -1.70 -3.47
C VAL A 36 -1.49 -1.02 -2.61
N TRP A 37 -0.30 -0.77 -3.17
CA TRP A 37 0.76 -0.07 -2.46
C TRP A 37 0.38 1.35 -2.07
N ILE A 38 -0.25 2.12 -2.97
CA ILE A 38 -0.75 3.48 -2.67
C ILE A 38 -1.74 3.46 -1.50
N LYS A 39 -2.71 2.53 -1.52
CA LYS A 39 -3.69 2.39 -0.43
C LYS A 39 -3.03 2.04 0.91
N GLN A 40 -2.00 1.21 0.89
CA GLN A 40 -1.22 0.90 2.09
C GLN A 40 -0.47 2.13 2.61
N ALA A 41 0.10 2.94 1.73
CA ALA A 41 0.74 4.21 2.08
C ALA A 41 -0.22 5.21 2.72
N GLU A 42 -1.41 5.41 2.14
CA GLU A 42 -2.46 6.29 2.69
C GLU A 42 -2.96 5.79 4.05
N LEU A 43 -3.17 4.47 4.19
CA LEU A 43 -3.58 3.86 5.44
C LEU A 43 -2.50 4.02 6.51
N ALA A 44 -1.23 3.78 6.17
CA ALA A 44 -0.10 3.98 7.08
C ALA A 44 -0.01 5.45 7.53
N GLY A 45 -0.20 6.40 6.61
CA GLY A 45 -0.24 7.83 6.92
C GLY A 45 -1.33 8.17 7.93
N THR A 46 -2.53 7.63 7.73
CA THR A 46 -3.68 7.83 8.61
C THR A 46 -3.45 7.24 10.01
N LEU A 47 -2.99 5.99 10.08
CA LEU A 47 -2.79 5.27 11.35
C LEU A 47 -1.65 5.85 12.19
N LEU A 48 -0.61 6.38 11.53
CA LEU A 48 0.59 6.89 12.19
C LEU A 48 0.59 8.41 12.36
N GLY A 49 -0.45 9.11 11.88
CA GLY A 49 -0.56 10.57 11.98
C GLY A 49 0.48 11.33 11.17
N ILE A 50 0.89 10.78 10.02
CA ILE A 50 1.85 11.42 9.12
C ILE A 50 1.16 12.58 8.42
N LYS A 51 1.67 13.79 8.64
CA LYS A 51 1.07 15.02 8.11
C LYS A 51 1.38 15.26 6.64
N ASP A 52 2.53 14.78 6.18
CA ASP A 52 3.01 15.02 4.83
C ASP A 52 3.60 13.74 4.24
N LEU A 53 2.79 13.09 3.40
CA LEU A 53 3.21 11.90 2.66
C LEU A 53 4.19 12.25 1.54
N SER A 54 4.21 13.49 1.02
CA SER A 54 5.07 13.85 -0.11
C SER A 54 6.56 13.72 0.21
N VAL A 55 6.92 13.91 1.48
CA VAL A 55 8.30 13.78 1.99
C VAL A 55 8.64 12.33 2.36
N VAL A 56 7.65 11.58 2.86
CA VAL A 56 7.88 10.22 3.39
C VAL A 56 7.86 9.17 2.29
N ILE A 57 6.91 9.25 1.36
CA ILE A 57 6.67 8.27 0.31
C ILE A 57 7.91 8.01 -0.56
N PRO A 58 8.70 9.02 -1.00
CA PRO A 58 9.89 8.77 -1.80
C PRO A 58 10.93 7.88 -1.11
N MET A 59 10.96 7.85 0.22
CA MET A 59 11.87 6.98 0.99
C MET A 59 11.53 5.49 0.87
N PHE A 60 10.30 5.17 0.46
CA PHE A 60 9.77 3.82 0.25
C PHE A 60 9.72 3.44 -1.23
N MET A 61 10.28 4.25 -2.11
CA MET A 61 10.43 3.94 -3.53
C MET A 61 11.84 3.42 -3.82
N ASP A 62 11.94 2.49 -4.77
CA ASP A 62 13.19 1.91 -5.26
C ASP A 62 13.23 1.91 -6.79
N GLY A 63 14.45 1.85 -7.35
CA GLY A 63 14.66 1.57 -8.77
C GLY A 63 13.77 2.39 -9.71
N LYS A 64 12.85 1.72 -10.39
CA LYS A 64 12.00 2.34 -11.42
C LYS A 64 10.99 3.31 -10.82
N SER A 65 10.41 2.99 -9.66
CA SER A 65 9.42 3.87 -9.03
C SER A 65 10.05 5.19 -8.55
N PHE A 66 11.25 5.13 -7.99
CA PHE A 66 11.99 6.33 -7.61
C PHE A 66 12.41 7.14 -8.84
N SER A 67 12.77 6.47 -9.94
CA SER A 67 13.08 7.15 -11.21
C SER A 67 11.88 7.95 -11.76
N VAL A 68 10.66 7.46 -11.57
CA VAL A 68 9.42 8.18 -11.93
C VAL A 68 9.21 9.40 -11.04
N TYR A 69 9.45 9.27 -9.72
CA TYR A 69 9.40 10.40 -8.80
C TYR A 69 10.45 11.46 -9.13
N ASP A 70 11.68 11.06 -9.48
CA ASP A 70 12.78 11.99 -9.76
C ASP A 70 12.50 12.90 -10.97
N GLN A 71 11.78 12.38 -11.97
CA GLN A 71 11.35 13.10 -13.17
C GLN A 71 10.27 14.16 -12.92
N LEU A 72 9.62 14.14 -11.76
CA LEU A 72 8.62 15.16 -11.40
C LEU A 72 9.27 16.52 -11.15
N GLY A 73 8.54 17.59 -11.50
CA GLY A 73 8.94 18.94 -11.13
C GLY A 73 8.87 19.16 -9.61
N GLU A 74 9.62 20.14 -9.11
CA GLU A 74 9.65 20.48 -7.68
C GLU A 74 8.28 20.83 -7.10
N GLU A 75 7.36 21.35 -7.91
CA GLU A 75 5.99 21.64 -7.45
C GLU A 75 5.15 20.37 -7.28
N GLU A 76 5.32 19.41 -8.19
CA GLU A 76 4.63 18.12 -8.16
C GLU A 76 5.14 17.26 -7.00
N LYS A 77 6.45 17.32 -6.71
CA LYS A 77 7.07 16.61 -5.58
C LYS A 77 6.55 17.08 -4.21
N ARG A 78 5.91 18.25 -4.11
CA ARG A 78 5.30 18.76 -2.86
C ARG A 78 3.85 18.30 -2.65
N ASP A 79 3.28 17.60 -3.62
CA ASP A 79 1.91 17.09 -3.55
C ASP A 79 1.91 15.58 -3.72
N HIS A 80 1.62 14.86 -2.64
CA HIS A 80 1.58 13.40 -2.66
C HIS A 80 0.53 12.85 -3.65
N HIS A 81 -0.54 13.58 -3.95
CA HIS A 81 -1.50 13.17 -4.98
C HIS A 81 -0.86 13.16 -6.36
N ARG A 82 -0.03 14.16 -6.69
CA ARG A 82 0.71 14.22 -7.96
C ARG A 82 1.73 13.09 -8.08
N ILE A 83 2.41 12.78 -6.97
CA ILE A 83 3.32 11.63 -6.92
C ILE A 83 2.57 10.34 -7.21
N PHE A 84 1.44 10.10 -6.54
CA PHE A 84 0.62 8.90 -6.74
C PHE A 84 0.05 8.80 -8.16
N ASP A 85 -0.41 9.91 -8.74
CA ASP A 85 -0.90 9.92 -10.11
C ASP A 85 0.21 9.58 -11.12
N SER A 86 1.43 10.08 -10.90
CA SER A 86 2.59 9.71 -11.72
C SER A 86 2.91 8.22 -11.62
N LEU A 87 2.88 7.65 -10.42
CA LEU A 87 3.06 6.20 -10.22
C LEU A 87 1.96 5.39 -10.91
N ARG A 88 0.69 5.82 -10.80
CA ARG A 88 -0.42 5.16 -11.50
C ARG A 88 -0.20 5.20 -13.01
N ASN A 89 0.21 6.32 -13.56
CA ASN A 89 0.46 6.45 -14.99
C ASN A 89 1.63 5.56 -15.46
N ALA A 90 2.66 5.41 -14.63
CA ALA A 90 3.84 4.62 -14.98
C ALA A 90 3.68 3.11 -14.76
N PHE A 91 2.92 2.69 -13.74
CA PHE A 91 2.87 1.29 -13.28
C PHE A 91 1.47 0.66 -13.28
N SER A 92 0.40 1.39 -13.65
CA SER A 92 -0.91 0.75 -13.80
C SER A 92 -0.87 -0.28 -14.91
N LEU A 93 -1.52 -1.42 -14.66
CA LEU A 93 -1.85 -2.37 -15.71
C LEU A 93 -2.63 -1.63 -16.79
N GLY A 94 -2.15 -1.69 -18.03
CA GLY A 94 -2.91 -1.15 -19.16
C GLY A 94 -4.31 -1.79 -19.21
N PRO A 95 -5.32 -1.14 -19.83
CA PRO A 95 -6.70 -1.62 -19.84
C PRO A 95 -6.86 -3.09 -20.28
N PHE A 96 -6.01 -3.54 -21.22
CA PHE A 96 -5.96 -4.92 -21.67
C PHE A 96 -5.44 -5.88 -20.60
N ALA A 97 -4.35 -5.53 -19.92
CA ALA A 97 -3.79 -6.33 -18.84
C ALA A 97 -4.74 -6.38 -17.63
N ALA A 98 -5.46 -5.30 -17.35
CA ALA A 98 -6.51 -5.27 -16.32
C ALA A 98 -7.69 -6.20 -16.68
N PHE A 99 -8.09 -6.26 -17.97
CA PHE A 99 -9.12 -7.17 -18.46
C PHE A 99 -8.69 -8.63 -18.40
N GLU A 100 -7.46 -8.96 -18.83
CA GLU A 100 -6.92 -10.32 -18.71
C GLU A 100 -6.83 -10.75 -17.24
N GLU A 101 -6.37 -9.86 -16.37
CA GLU A 101 -6.30 -10.11 -14.92
C GLU A 101 -7.69 -10.36 -14.32
N LEU A 102 -8.67 -9.55 -14.70
CA LEU A 102 -10.07 -9.72 -14.31
C LEU A 102 -10.65 -11.03 -14.84
N THR A 103 -10.38 -11.39 -16.09
CA THR A 103 -10.87 -12.62 -16.72
C THR A 103 -10.25 -13.85 -16.08
N ARG A 104 -8.94 -13.78 -15.78
CA ARG A 104 -8.19 -14.80 -15.03
C ARG A 104 -8.70 -14.98 -13.61
N LYS A 105 -8.95 -13.89 -12.88
CA LYS A 105 -9.48 -13.89 -11.51
C LYS A 105 -10.96 -14.32 -11.46
N ASN A 106 -11.76 -13.95 -12.47
CA ASN A 106 -13.19 -14.25 -12.52
C ASN A 106 -13.53 -15.58 -13.20
N GLY A 107 -12.54 -16.30 -13.74
CA GLY A 107 -12.74 -17.64 -14.28
C GLY A 107 -13.97 -17.73 -15.18
N ILE A 108 -14.08 -16.86 -16.19
CA ILE A 108 -15.05 -17.11 -17.26
C ILE A 108 -14.56 -18.39 -17.94
N ARG A 109 -15.16 -19.51 -17.52
CA ARG A 109 -15.13 -20.76 -18.24
C ARG A 109 -15.80 -20.48 -19.58
N GLU A 110 -15.04 -20.09 -20.58
CA GLU A 110 -15.44 -20.40 -21.94
C GLU A 110 -15.37 -21.93 -22.05
N SER A 111 -16.50 -22.58 -21.77
CA SER A 111 -16.71 -23.96 -22.17
C SER A 111 -16.84 -24.01 -23.70
N PRO A 112 -16.26 -25.03 -24.37
CA PRO A 112 -16.29 -25.19 -25.82
C PRO A 112 -17.70 -25.29 -26.42
#